data_AF-A0A7R9LTM3-F1
#
_entry.id   AF-A0A7R9LTM3-F1
#
_cell.length_a   1.000
_cell.length_b   1.000
_cell.length_c   1.000
_cell.angle_alpha   90.00
_cell.angle_beta   90.00
_cell.angle_gamma   90.00
#
_symmetry.space_group_name_H-M   'P 1'
#
loop_
_entity.id
_entity.type
_entity.pdbx_description
1 polymer ?
#
loop_
_entity_poly.entity_id
_entity_poly.type
_entity_poly.pdbx_seq_one_letter_code
_entity_poly.pdbx_strand_id
1 'polypeptide(L)'
;MVVKVYCWEAKDSFGHFAVKLTDDTYLSFWPLNQYDINDANNLRHTASRYHDDSNEDRLVEGRVQDEIIEIQKDLDEQKIKDFWEANKTSTFGMFNNCAIMTFKLIEAGGIDENDPE
;
A
#
# COMPACT_ATOMS: atom_id res chain seq x y z
N MET A 1 7.12 13.35 12.71
CA MET A 1 6.73 13.35 11.28
C MET A 1 5.32 12.76 11.16
N VAL A 2 4.57 13.01 10.08
CA VAL A 2 3.23 12.41 9.89
C VAL A 2 3.19 11.66 8.56
N VAL A 3 3.20 10.33 8.64
CA VAL A 3 2.94 9.47 7.49
C VAL A 3 1.44 9.22 7.40
N LYS A 4 0.88 9.27 6.19
CA LYS A 4 -0.54 9.05 5.95
C LYS A 4 -0.77 7.72 5.26
N VAL A 5 -1.72 6.94 5.76
CA VAL A 5 -2.22 5.74 5.09
C VAL A 5 -3.61 6.05 4.55
N TYR A 6 -3.80 5.90 3.25
CA TYR A 6 -5.08 6.09 2.57
C TYR A 6 -5.76 4.72 2.45
N CYS A 7 -7.02 4.66 2.84
CA CYS A 7 -7.79 3.41 2.90
C CYS A 7 -9.02 3.49 2.01
N TRP A 8 -9.19 2.51 1.14
CA TRP A 8 -10.41 2.25 0.38
C TRP A 8 -11.00 0.92 0.84
N GLU A 9 -12.17 0.96 1.45
CA GLU A 9 -12.89 -0.25 1.86
C GLU A 9 -13.33 -1.08 0.64
N ALA A 10 -13.35 -2.40 0.83
CA ALA A 10 -13.89 -3.34 -0.13
C ALA A 10 -15.41 -3.12 -0.30
N LYS A 11 -15.86 -2.79 -1.52
CA LYS A 11 -17.30 -2.74 -1.87
C LYS A 11 -17.66 -3.86 -2.84
N ASP A 12 -17.18 -3.74 -4.07
CA ASP A 12 -17.41 -4.72 -5.15
C ASP A 12 -16.14 -5.51 -5.53
N SER A 13 -15.01 -5.20 -4.88
CA SER A 13 -13.67 -5.78 -5.07
C SER A 13 -12.93 -5.92 -3.73
N PHE A 14 -11.64 -6.26 -3.77
CA PHE A 14 -10.75 -6.09 -2.61
C PHE A 14 -10.56 -4.59 -2.32
N GLY A 15 -10.38 -4.26 -1.03
CA GLY A 15 -10.03 -2.89 -0.61
C GLY A 15 -8.58 -2.54 -0.93
N HIS A 16 -8.22 -1.27 -0.82
CA HIS A 16 -6.90 -0.77 -1.20
C HIS A 16 -6.28 0.10 -0.12
N PHE A 17 -4.94 0.03 -0.04
CA PHE A 17 -4.13 0.81 0.88
C PHE A 17 -2.95 1.42 0.15
N ALA A 18 -2.66 2.69 0.46
CA ALA A 18 -1.49 3.40 -0.03
C ALA A 18 -0.88 4.29 1.05
N VAL A 19 0.41 4.58 0.94
CA VAL A 19 1.17 5.38 1.91
C VAL A 19 1.60 6.70 1.27
N LYS A 20 1.46 7.81 1.99
CA LYS A 20 2.10 9.08 1.65
C LYS A 20 3.04 9.52 2.76
N LEU A 21 4.28 9.76 2.38
CA LEU A 21 5.35 10.23 3.26
C LEU A 21 5.31 11.76 3.42
N THR A 22 6.09 12.29 4.35
CA THR A 22 6.10 13.73 4.64
C THR A 22 6.74 14.56 3.53
N ASP A 23 7.58 13.96 2.69
CA ASP A 23 8.16 14.59 1.50
C ASP A 23 7.26 14.49 0.25
N ASP A 24 5.97 14.22 0.45
CA ASP A 24 4.96 14.00 -0.59
C ASP A 24 5.14 12.73 -1.44
N THR A 25 6.16 11.89 -1.19
CA THR A 25 6.28 10.58 -1.86
C THR A 25 5.03 9.74 -1.61
N TYR A 26 4.40 9.26 -2.68
CA TYR A 26 3.22 8.39 -2.64
C TYR A 26 3.58 6.97 -3.08
N LEU A 27 3.18 5.98 -2.31
CA LEU A 27 3.53 4.58 -2.50
C LEU A 27 2.24 3.76 -2.53
N SER A 28 1.88 3.24 -3.70
CA SER A 28 0.67 2.44 -3.90
C SER A 28 1.01 1.16 -4.66
N PHE A 29 0.52 0.02 -4.18
CA PHE A 29 0.84 -1.30 -4.72
C PHE A 29 -0.40 -2.01 -5.23
N TRP A 30 -0.51 -2.18 -6.55
CA TRP A 30 -1.68 -2.75 -7.23
C TRP A 30 -1.31 -4.01 -8.02
N PRO A 31 -2.27 -4.91 -8.27
CA PRO A 31 -2.18 -5.84 -9.38
C PRO A 31 -2.21 -5.09 -10.73
N LEU A 32 -1.44 -5.56 -11.70
CA LEU A 32 -1.40 -5.04 -13.08
C LEU A 32 -2.70 -5.35 -13.83
N ASN A 33 -3.28 -6.52 -13.59
CA ASN A 33 -4.52 -6.99 -14.20
C ASN A 33 -5.63 -7.07 -13.15
N GLN A 34 -6.89 -7.24 -13.60
CA GLN A 34 -7.98 -7.55 -12.69
C GLN A 34 -7.63 -8.76 -11.82
N TYR A 35 -7.67 -8.55 -10.52
CA TYR A 35 -7.38 -9.58 -9.53
C TYR A 35 -8.69 -10.09 -8.94
N ASP A 36 -9.08 -11.30 -9.33
CA ASP A 36 -10.20 -12.00 -8.70
C ASP A 36 -9.67 -12.88 -7.58
N ILE A 37 -10.02 -12.53 -6.34
CA ILE A 37 -9.62 -13.29 -5.14
C ILE A 37 -10.23 -14.69 -5.09
N ASN A 38 -11.30 -14.94 -5.85
CA ASN A 38 -11.96 -16.25 -5.94
C ASN A 38 -11.36 -17.15 -7.03
N ASP A 39 -10.52 -16.60 -7.92
CA ASP A 39 -9.84 -17.38 -8.95
C ASP A 39 -8.46 -17.84 -8.45
N ALA A 40 -8.36 -19.14 -8.14
CA ALA A 40 -7.14 -19.78 -7.68
C ALA A 40 -5.94 -19.63 -8.64
N ASN A 41 -6.17 -19.34 -9.93
CA ASN A 41 -5.11 -19.05 -10.89
C ASN A 41 -4.60 -17.60 -10.77
N ASN A 42 -5.47 -16.64 -10.44
CA ASN A 42 -5.08 -15.24 -10.14
C ASN A 42 -4.31 -15.13 -8.82
N LEU A 43 -4.52 -16.06 -7.89
CA LEU A 43 -3.77 -16.11 -6.62
C LEU A 43 -2.27 -16.45 -6.81
N ARG A 44 -1.89 -16.99 -7.97
CA ARG A 44 -0.54 -17.51 -8.25
C ARG A 44 0.35 -16.52 -9.02
N HIS A 45 0.46 -15.28 -8.53
CA HIS A 45 1.35 -14.23 -9.07
C HIS A 45 0.76 -13.46 -10.26
N THR A 46 0.09 -12.36 -9.96
CA THR A 46 -0.13 -11.30 -10.95
C THR A 46 1.06 -10.32 -10.88
N ALA A 47 1.52 -9.83 -12.03
CA ALA A 47 2.49 -8.73 -12.04
C ALA A 47 1.90 -7.55 -11.26
N SER A 48 2.73 -6.82 -10.50
CA SER A 48 2.27 -5.61 -9.85
C SER A 48 2.42 -4.40 -10.79
N ARG A 49 1.63 -3.38 -10.49
CA ARG A 49 1.89 -2.00 -10.89
C ARG A 49 1.91 -1.15 -9.63
N TYR A 50 2.45 0.04 -9.75
CA TYR A 50 2.40 1.02 -8.69
C TYR A 50 1.92 2.36 -9.23
N HIS A 51 1.41 3.19 -8.33
CA HIS A 51 1.08 4.57 -8.61
C HIS A 51 1.91 5.46 -7.70
N ASP A 52 2.46 6.53 -8.27
CA ASP A 52 3.22 7.55 -7.57
C ASP A 52 2.37 8.83 -7.32
N ASP A 53 1.08 8.79 -7.66
CA ASP A 53 0.10 9.85 -7.40
C ASP A 53 -1.24 9.26 -6.89
N SER A 54 -1.72 9.80 -5.78
CA SER A 54 -3.06 9.55 -5.22
C SER A 54 -4.22 9.74 -6.21
N ASN A 55 -4.08 10.60 -7.22
CA ASN A 55 -5.11 10.77 -8.25
C ASN A 55 -5.28 9.53 -9.12
N GLU A 56 -4.21 8.77 -9.35
CA GLU A 56 -4.29 7.52 -10.14
C GLU A 56 -5.11 6.47 -9.38
N ASP A 57 -4.88 6.33 -8.07
CA ASP A 57 -5.70 5.47 -7.21
C ASP A 57 -7.16 5.92 -7.21
N ARG A 58 -7.42 7.23 -7.07
CA ARG A 58 -8.78 7.77 -7.14
C ARG A 58 -9.49 7.46 -8.46
N LEU A 59 -8.78 7.53 -9.59
CA LEU A 59 -9.33 7.23 -10.91
C LEU A 59 -9.63 5.74 -11.06
N VAL A 60 -8.75 4.87 -10.58
CA VAL A 60 -8.92 3.41 -10.62
C VAL A 60 -10.07 2.95 -9.70
N GLU A 61 -10.13 3.50 -8.49
CA GLU A 61 -11.19 3.24 -7.51
C GLU A 61 -12.53 3.90 -7.89
N GLY A 62 -12.50 4.88 -8.80
CA GLY A 62 -13.66 5.68 -9.20
C GLY A 62 -14.20 6.60 -8.09
N ARG A 63 -13.43 6.77 -7.00
CA ARG A 63 -13.85 7.47 -5.78
C ARG A 63 -12.65 7.90 -4.94
N VAL A 64 -12.88 8.84 -4.03
CA VAL A 64 -11.90 9.18 -2.99
C VAL A 64 -11.81 8.07 -1.95
N GLN A 65 -10.71 8.05 -1.21
CA GLN A 65 -10.49 7.19 -0.06
C GLN A 65 -11.60 7.36 0.98
N ASP A 66 -11.95 6.28 1.69
CA ASP A 66 -12.94 6.31 2.77
C ASP A 66 -12.34 6.87 4.05
N GLU A 67 -11.07 6.53 4.31
CA GLU A 67 -10.37 6.92 5.53
C GLU A 67 -8.92 7.33 5.23
N ILE A 68 -8.39 8.21 6.07
CA ILE A 68 -6.97 8.53 6.13
C ILE A 68 -6.52 8.30 7.56
N ILE A 69 -5.59 7.37 7.76
CA ILE A 69 -4.95 7.12 9.05
C ILE A 69 -3.66 7.93 9.10
N GLU A 70 -3.51 8.79 10.10
CA GLU A 70 -2.29 9.56 10.32
C GLU A 70 -1.42 8.89 11.37
N ILE A 71 -0.22 8.46 10.98
CA ILE A 71 0.77 7.87 11.88
C ILE A 71 1.68 9.00 12.37
N GLN A 72 1.45 9.44 13.61
CA GLN A 72 2.21 10.51 14.27
C GLN A 72 3.50 9.97 14.93
N LYS A 73 4.35 9.32 14.14
CA LYS A 73 5.62 8.74 14.60
C LYS A 73 6.77 9.19 13.72
N ASP A 74 7.96 9.28 14.29
CA ASP A 74 9.19 9.50 13.53
C ASP A 74 9.62 8.19 12.87
N LEU A 75 9.03 7.91 11.70
CA LEU A 75 9.44 6.80 10.84
C LEU A 75 10.63 7.20 9.98
N ASP A 76 11.53 6.25 9.73
CA ASP A 76 12.67 6.41 8.86
C ASP A 76 12.24 6.30 7.38
N GLU A 77 11.85 7.43 6.80
CA GLU A 77 11.35 7.48 5.41
C GLU A 77 12.35 6.96 4.37
N GLN A 78 13.65 7.08 4.64
CA GLN A 78 14.66 6.56 3.71
C GLN A 78 14.61 5.02 3.68
N LYS A 79 14.49 4.37 4.83
CA LYS A 79 14.30 2.90 4.87
C LYS A 79 13.00 2.46 4.23
N ILE A 80 11.93 3.24 4.38
CA ILE A 80 10.66 2.96 3.69
C ILE A 80 10.86 2.97 2.17
N LYS A 81 11.54 4.01 1.65
CA LYS A 81 11.84 4.15 0.21
C LYS A 81 12.77 3.04 -0.28
N ASP A 82 13.81 2.72 0.47
CA ASP A 82 14.74 1.64 0.11
C ASP A 82 14.03 0.28 0.05
N PHE A 83 13.15 0.00 1.03
CA PHE A 83 12.31 -1.19 1.02
C PHE A 83 11.36 -1.18 -0.20
N TRP A 84 10.72 -0.04 -0.47
CA TRP A 84 9.83 0.12 -1.61
C TRP A 84 10.53 -0.18 -2.93
N GLU A 85 11.68 0.44 -3.20
CA GLU A 85 12.43 0.22 -4.44
C GLU A 85 12.83 -1.25 -4.62
N ALA A 86 13.17 -1.94 -3.53
CA ALA A 86 13.51 -3.35 -3.57
C ALA A 86 12.29 -4.27 -3.84
N ASN A 87 11.07 -3.82 -3.54
CA ASN A 87 9.88 -4.69 -3.51
C ASN A 87 8.75 -4.29 -4.46
N LYS A 88 8.74 -3.07 -5.03
CA LYS A 88 7.62 -2.53 -5.83
C LYS A 88 7.31 -3.29 -7.12
N THR A 89 8.25 -4.12 -7.60
CA THR A 89 8.07 -5.00 -8.77
C THR A 89 7.75 -6.44 -8.39
N SER A 90 7.57 -6.73 -7.10
CA SER A 90 7.20 -8.06 -6.62
C SER A 90 5.81 -8.45 -7.08
N THR A 91 5.55 -9.74 -7.19
CA THR A 91 4.25 -10.24 -7.66
C THR A 91 3.14 -9.96 -6.66
N PHE A 92 1.99 -9.47 -7.12
CA PHE A 92 0.80 -9.31 -6.31
C PHE A 92 0.13 -10.67 -6.06
N GLY A 93 -0.33 -10.91 -4.83
CA GLY A 93 -1.01 -12.14 -4.46
C GLY A 93 -1.56 -12.11 -3.03
N MET A 94 -2.17 -13.22 -2.59
CA MET A 94 -2.84 -13.33 -1.28
C MET A 94 -1.92 -12.95 -0.11
N PHE A 95 -0.64 -13.34 -0.17
CA PHE A 95 0.37 -13.05 0.85
C PHE A 95 1.31 -11.89 0.48
N ASN A 96 1.01 -11.17 -0.60
CA ASN A 96 1.76 -10.00 -1.04
C ASN A 96 0.81 -9.05 -1.78
N ASN A 97 -0.06 -8.38 -1.02
CA ASN A 97 -1.07 -7.43 -1.51
C ASN A 97 -0.82 -6.03 -0.95
N CYS A 98 -1.67 -5.05 -1.29
CA CYS A 98 -1.55 -3.66 -0.86
C CYS A 98 -1.50 -3.49 0.67
N ALA A 99 -2.34 -4.23 1.41
CA ALA A 99 -2.37 -4.16 2.87
C ALA A 99 -1.06 -4.69 3.48
N ILE A 100 -0.58 -5.85 3.03
CA ILE A 100 0.68 -6.44 3.50
C ILE A 100 1.87 -5.55 3.13
N MET A 101 1.90 -5.02 1.90
CA MET A 101 2.95 -4.11 1.46
C MET A 101 2.97 -2.83 2.30
N THR A 102 1.80 -2.23 2.56
CA THR A 102 1.64 -1.06 3.43
C THR A 102 2.17 -1.35 4.83
N PHE A 103 1.77 -2.47 5.44
CA PHE A 103 2.26 -2.85 6.76
C PHE A 103 3.80 -2.97 6.79
N LYS A 104 4.38 -3.69 5.83
CA LYS A 104 5.84 -3.88 5.72
C LYS A 104 6.60 -2.57 5.47
N LEU A 105 6.02 -1.64 4.72
CA LEU A 105 6.59 -0.30 4.52
C LEU A 105 6.71 0.44 5.86
N ILE A 106 5.62 0.46 6.64
CA ILE A 106 5.62 1.12 7.95
C ILE A 106 6.56 0.42 8.95
N GLU A 107 6.61 -0.92 8.93
CA GLU A 107 7.56 -1.73 9.71
C GLU A 107 9.02 -1.44 9.34
N ALA A 108 9.34 -1.34 8.03
CA ALA A 108 10.67 -0.96 7.56
C ALA A 108 11.08 0.46 8.02
N GLY A 109 10.10 1.35 8.18
CA GLY A 109 10.27 2.68 8.78
C GLY A 109 10.54 2.66 10.29
N GLY A 110 10.46 1.51 10.96
CA GLY A 110 10.75 1.35 12.38
C GLY A 110 9.52 1.44 13.30
N ILE A 111 8.31 1.16 12.80
CA ILE A 111 7.21 0.85 13.72
C ILE A 111 7.50 -0.53 14.33
N ASP A 112 7.71 -0.57 15.64
CA ASP A 112 7.81 -1.81 16.40
C ASP A 112 6.40 -2.12 16.94
N GLU A 113 5.97 -3.38 16.79
CA GLU A 113 4.72 -3.91 17.36
C GLU A 113 4.67 -3.82 18.91
N ASN A 114 5.83 -3.58 19.54
CA ASN A 114 5.98 -3.46 20.99
C ASN A 114 6.09 -2.02 21.50
N ASP A 115 5.85 -1.00 20.66
CA ASP A 115 5.85 0.39 21.11
C ASP A 115 4.41 0.78 21.51
N PRO A 116 4.05 0.72 22.81
CA PRO A 116 2.73 1.15 23.25
C PRO A 116 2.59 2.65 23.00
N GLU A 117 1.40 3.07 22.55
CA GLU A 117 0.98 4.46 22.50
C GLU A 117 1.20 5.20 23.84
#